data_AF-A0A952KQI7-F1
#
_entry.id   AF-A0A952KQI7-F1
#
_cell.length_a   1.000
_cell.length_b   1.000
_cell.length_c   1.000
_cell.angle_alpha   90.00
_cell.angle_beta   90.00
_cell.angle_gamma   90.00
#
_symmetry.space_group_name_H-M   'P 1'
#
loop_
_entity.id
_entity.type
_entity.pdbx_description
1 polymer ?
#
loop_
_entity_poly.entity_id
_entity_poly.type
_entity_poly.pdbx_seq_one_letter_code
_entity_poly.pdbx_strand_id
1 'polypeptide(L)' 'MISVVIPTLDAEDHLVRTLTALMPGVVEGLIKEVVIVDGGSTDATLEIAESTGCRIVHA' A
#
# COMPACT_ATOMS: atom_id res chain seq x y z
N MET A 1 4.67 -9.10 -15.06
CA MET A 1 3.87 -8.74 -13.87
C MET A 1 4.81 -8.23 -12.80
N ILE A 2 4.43 -7.15 -12.13
CA ILE A 2 5.25 -6.40 -11.19
C ILE A 2 4.65 -6.53 -9.79
N SER A 3 5.49 -6.76 -8.78
CA SER A 3 5.12 -6.58 -7.37
C SER A 3 5.63 -5.22 -6.92
N VAL A 4 4.76 -4.41 -6.30
CA VAL A 4 5.13 -3.09 -5.78
C VAL A 4 5.26 -3.19 -4.27
N VAL A 5 6.44 -2.84 -3.74
CA VAL A 5 6.71 -2.85 -2.30
C VAL A 5 6.87 -1.41 -1.83
N ILE A 6 6.10 -1.02 -0.82
CA ILE A 6 6.08 0.35 -0.28
C ILE A 6 6.39 0.28 1.20
N PRO A 7 7.62 0.67 1.62
CA PRO A 7 7.91 0.93 3.02
C PRO A 7 7.08 2.13 3.50
N THR A 8 6.44 1.98 4.65
CA THR A 8 5.55 2.98 5.24
C THR A 8 5.82 3.13 6.73
N LEU A 9 5.78 4.36 7.21
CA LEU A 9 5.79 4.73 8.62
C LEU A 9 5.02 6.04 8.73
N ASP A 10 3.92 6.04 9.47
CA ASP A 10 3.07 7.20 9.71
C ASP A 10 2.73 8.01 8.42
N ALA A 11 2.09 7.35 7.47
CA ALA A 11 1.81 7.84 6.12
C ALA A 11 0.32 8.08 5.82
N GLU A 12 -0.54 8.25 6.84
CA GLU A 12 -2.00 8.37 6.67
C GLU A 12 -2.42 9.45 5.66
N ASP A 13 -1.71 10.58 5.64
CA ASP A 13 -2.00 11.73 4.77
C ASP A 13 -1.78 11.47 3.28
N HIS A 14 -1.00 10.44 2.92
CA HIS A 14 -0.51 10.25 1.55
C HIS A 14 -0.75 8.85 1.00
N LEU A 15 -0.95 7.85 1.87
CA LEU A 15 -1.07 6.46 1.47
C LEU A 15 -2.24 6.25 0.49
N VAL A 16 -3.41 6.82 0.78
CA VAL A 16 -4.59 6.71 -0.10
C VAL A 16 -4.29 7.21 -1.52
N ARG A 17 -3.67 8.39 -1.64
CA ARG A 17 -3.34 8.98 -2.95
C ARG A 17 -2.34 8.11 -3.70
N THR A 18 -1.37 7.55 -2.99
CA THR A 18 -0.35 6.66 -3.57
C THR A 18 -0.98 5.39 -4.13
N LEU A 19 -1.83 4.73 -3.34
CA LEU A 19 -2.50 3.50 -3.74
C LEU A 19 -3.50 3.74 -4.89
N THR A 20 -4.21 4.87 -4.87
CA THR A 20 -5.10 5.28 -5.96
C THR A 20 -4.35 5.41 -7.29
N ALA A 21 -3.14 5.97 -7.26
CA ALA A 21 -2.32 6.12 -8.47
C ALA A 21 -1.86 4.78 -9.07
N LEU A 22 -1.83 3.70 -8.29
CA LEU A 22 -1.46 2.37 -8.77
C LEU A 22 -2.63 1.62 -9.43
N MET A 23 -3.87 2.06 -9.22
CA MET A 23 -5.07 1.35 -9.69
C MET A 23 -5.09 1.04 -11.20
N PRO A 24 -4.70 1.96 -12.11
CA PRO A 24 -4.66 1.63 -13.54
C PRO A 24 -3.77 0.40 -13.82
N GLY A 25 -2.59 0.34 -13.21
CA GLY A 25 -1.67 -0.79 -13.37
C GLY A 25 -2.19 -2.10 -12.78
N VAL A 26 -3.00 -2.04 -11.71
CA VAL A 26 -3.69 -3.21 -11.14
C VAL A 26 -4.79 -3.69 -12.08
N VAL A 27 -5.61 -2.78 -12.60
CA VAL A 27 -6.74 -3.09 -13.51
C VAL A 27 -6.24 -3.65 -14.84
N GLU A 28 -5.13 -3.13 -15.37
CA GLU A 28 -4.50 -3.64 -16.60
C GLU A 28 -3.77 -4.97 -16.39
N GLY A 29 -3.66 -5.47 -15.15
CA GLY A 29 -2.95 -6.70 -14.81
C GLY A 29 -1.43 -6.59 -14.88
N LEU A 30 -0.89 -5.37 -14.99
CA LEU A 30 0.56 -5.11 -14.94
C LEU A 30 1.11 -5.34 -13.53
N ILE A 31 0.40 -4.81 -12.52
CA ILE A 31 0.71 -4.95 -11.10
C ILE A 31 -0.05 -6.15 -10.56
N LYS A 32 0.71 -7.14 -10.07
CA LYS A 32 0.16 -8.37 -9.49
C LYS A 32 -0.27 -8.16 -8.04
N GLU A 33 0.52 -7.41 -7.28
CA GLU A 33 0.30 -7.19 -5.86
C GLU A 33 0.97 -5.88 -5.43
N VAL A 34 0.40 -5.29 -4.38
CA VAL A 34 0.99 -4.19 -3.62
C VAL A 34 1.23 -4.69 -2.20
N VAL A 35 2.47 -4.56 -1.74
CA VAL A 35 2.92 -4.96 -0.40
C VAL A 35 3.29 -3.71 0.39
N ILE A 36 2.58 -3.48 1.48
CA ILE A 36 2.89 -2.45 2.47
C ILE A 36 3.82 -3.05 3.52
N VAL A 37 5.01 -2.44 3.68
CA VAL A 37 5.97 -2.83 4.71
C VAL A 37 5.91 -1.77 5.79
N ASP A 38 5.14 -2.06 6.84
CA ASP A 38 4.93 -1.14 7.96
C ASP A 38 6.12 -1.14 8.92
N GLY A 39 6.66 0.04 9.19
CA GLY A 39 7.78 0.29 10.10
C GLY A 39 7.38 0.56 11.54
N GLY A 40 6.14 0.21 11.93
CA GLY A 40 5.58 0.50 13.25
C GLY A 40 4.77 1.79 13.28
N SER A 41 3.91 2.01 12.28
CA SER A 41 3.04 3.18 12.24
C SER A 41 2.10 3.21 13.45
N THR A 42 1.85 4.41 13.96
CA THR A 42 0.99 4.67 15.13
C THR A 42 -0.24 5.51 14.77
N ASP A 43 -0.34 5.91 13.50
CA ASP A 43 -1.44 6.64 12.89
C ASP A 43 -2.39 5.69 12.13
N ALA A 44 -3.29 6.23 11.29
CA ALA A 44 -4.26 5.44 10.53
C ALA A 44 -3.67 4.70 9.31
N THR A 45 -2.34 4.66 9.13
CA THR A 45 -1.68 4.02 7.98
C THR A 45 -2.11 2.57 7.78
N LEU A 46 -2.15 1.77 8.85
CA LEU A 46 -2.51 0.36 8.76
C LEU A 46 -3.99 0.18 8.39
N GLU A 47 -4.88 0.97 8.98
CA GLU A 47 -6.32 0.94 8.65
C GLU A 47 -6.54 1.26 7.17
N ILE A 48 -5.83 2.26 6.65
CA ILE A 48 -5.87 2.60 5.22
C ILE A 48 -5.33 1.43 4.37
N ALA A 49 -4.18 0.86 4.71
CA ALA A 49 -3.58 -0.25 3.98
C ALA A 49 -4.51 -1.47 3.91
N GLU A 50 -5.15 -1.83 5.03
CA GLU A 50 -6.11 -2.93 5.11
C GLU A 50 -7.34 -2.69 4.24
N SER A 51 -7.89 -1.46 4.28
CA SER A 51 -9.10 -1.10 3.51
C SER A 51 -8.92 -1.18 1.99
N THR A 52 -7.67 -1.17 1.51
CA THR A 52 -7.35 -1.18 0.07
C THR A 52 -6.99 -2.57 -0.47
N GLY A 53 -7.03 -3.60 0.38
CA GLY A 53 -6.69 -4.97 -0.01
C GLY A 53 -5.20 -5.19 -0.27
N CYS A 54 -4.34 -4.30 0.21
CA CYS A 54 -2.89 -4.50 0.14
C CYS A 54 -2.45 -5.65 1.05
N ARG A 55 -1.36 -6.33 0.69
CA ARG A 55 -0.70 -7.26 1.60
C ARG A 55 0.17 -6.46 2.58
N ILE A 56 0.07 -6.75 3.86
CA ILE A 56 0.84 -6.05 4.89
C ILE A 56 1.92 -6.98 5.46
N VAL A 57 3.11 -6.42 5.68
CA VAL A 57 4.24 -7.04 6.38
C VAL A 57 4.73 -6.05 7.43
N HIS A 58 4.93 -6.51 8.66
CA HIS A 58 5.53 -5.70 9.72
C HIS A 58 7.05 -5.91 9.75
N ALA A 59 7.80 -4.81 9.86
CA ALA A 59 9.26 -4.81 9.97
C ALA A 59 9.74 -4.91 11.43
#